data_AF-A0A829YAA2-F1
#
_entry.id   AF-A0A829YAA2-F1
#
_cell.length_a   1.000
_cell.length_b   1.000
_cell.length_c   1.000
_cell.angle_alpha   90.00
_cell.angle_beta   90.00
_cell.angle_gamma   90.00
#
_symmetry.space_group_name_H-M   'P 1'
#
loop_
_entity.id
_entity.type
_entity.pdbx_description
1 polymer ?
#
loop_
_entity_poly.entity_id
_entity_poly.type
_entity_poly.pdbx_seq_one_letter_code
_entity_poly.pdbx_strand_id
1 'polypeptide(L)'
;MRDPTVTAAVALALAALARSLRTGVEPVHALDEQARAENVIPGSDCYDDAAELIGFPYCRALDLYLPRRMRDRVERAHFRDAHLALTT
;
A
#
# COMPACT_ATOMS: atom_id res chain seq x y z
N MET A 1 -15.21 9.64 -19.27
CA MET A 1 -14.79 8.23 -19.34
C MET A 1 -13.90 7.98 -18.12
N ARG A 2 -14.30 7.12 -17.18
CA ARG A 2 -13.46 6.81 -16.00
C ARG A 2 -12.26 5.99 -16.49
N ASP A 3 -11.07 6.29 -15.97
CA ASP A 3 -9.88 5.51 -16.24
C ASP A 3 -10.08 4.07 -15.71
N PRO A 4 -9.93 3.04 -16.57
CA PRO A 4 -10.08 1.65 -16.14
C PRO A 4 -9.09 1.26 -15.03
N THR A 5 -7.92 1.90 -14.98
CA THR A 5 -6.87 1.67 -13.99
C THR A 5 -7.32 2.10 -12.59
N VAL A 6 -7.93 3.29 -12.48
CA VAL A 6 -8.48 3.82 -11.22
C VAL A 6 -9.60 2.91 -10.69
N THR A 7 -10.42 2.37 -11.59
CA THR A 7 -11.52 1.47 -11.21
C THR A 7 -10.97 0.14 -10.67
N ALA A 8 -9.90 -0.39 -11.29
CA ALA A 8 -9.23 -1.60 -10.83
C ALA A 8 -8.58 -1.43 -9.45
N ALA A 9 -7.87 -0.33 -9.22
CA ALA A 9 -7.24 -0.03 -7.93
C ALA A 9 -8.27 0.09 -6.79
N VAL A 10 -9.39 0.78 -7.03
CA VAL A 10 -10.48 0.90 -6.04
C VAL A 10 -11.11 -0.46 -5.73
N ALA A 11 -11.38 -1.27 -6.76
CA ALA A 11 -11.92 -2.62 -6.56
C ALA A 11 -10.96 -3.49 -5.73
N LEU A 12 -9.66 -3.44 -6.05
CA LEU A 12 -8.61 -4.16 -5.34
C LEU A 12 -8.52 -3.73 -3.86
N ALA A 13 -8.51 -2.42 -3.60
CA ALA A 13 -8.49 -1.86 -2.24
C ALA A 13 -9.73 -2.27 -1.42
N LEU A 14 -10.93 -2.18 -2.00
CA LEU A 14 -12.16 -2.57 -1.32
C LEU A 14 -12.20 -4.07 -1.01
N ALA A 15 -11.74 -4.92 -1.93
CA ALA A 15 -11.65 -6.36 -1.71
C ALA A 15 -10.67 -6.70 -0.58
N ALA A 16 -9.50 -6.05 -0.55
CA ALA A 16 -8.51 -6.18 0.52
C ALA A 16 -9.09 -5.77 1.89
N LEU A 17 -9.74 -4.60 1.97
CA LEU A 17 -10.38 -4.13 3.21
C LEU A 17 -11.50 -5.07 3.66
N ALA A 18 -12.36 -5.52 2.75
CA ALA A 18 -13.43 -6.46 3.07
C ALA A 18 -12.87 -7.79 3.61
N ARG A 19 -11.75 -8.27 3.07
CA ARG A 19 -11.05 -9.45 3.57
C ARG A 19 -10.47 -9.20 4.97
N SER A 20 -9.71 -8.11 5.14
CA SER A 20 -9.14 -7.69 6.42
C SER A 20 -10.19 -7.62 7.54
N LEU A 21 -11.35 -6.99 7.27
CA LEU A 21 -12.45 -6.90 8.22
C LEU A 21 -13.08 -8.25 8.59
N ARG A 22 -13.12 -9.21 7.66
CA ARG A 22 -13.69 -10.54 7.91
C ARG A 22 -12.74 -11.48 8.65
N THR A 23 -11.43 -11.34 8.44
CA THR A 23 -10.43 -12.30 8.94
C THR A 23 -9.55 -11.74 10.06
N GLY A 24 -9.55 -10.42 10.28
CA GLY A 24 -8.65 -9.74 11.20
C GLY A 24 -7.20 -9.64 10.70
N VAL A 25 -6.93 -10.00 9.44
CA VAL A 25 -5.59 -9.86 8.83
C VAL A 25 -5.32 -8.38 8.54
N GLU A 26 -4.07 -7.94 8.70
CA GLU A 26 -3.65 -6.57 8.38
C GLU A 26 -4.00 -6.18 6.92
N PRO A 27 -4.51 -4.96 6.67
CA PRO A 27 -4.95 -4.54 5.34
C PRO A 27 -3.91 -4.74 4.22
N VAL A 28 -2.64 -4.48 4.51
CA VAL A 28 -1.55 -4.63 3.53
C VAL A 28 -1.30 -6.10 3.17
N HIS A 29 -1.47 -7.03 4.11
CA HIS A 29 -1.36 -8.47 3.83
C HIS A 29 -2.59 -8.97 3.05
N ALA A 30 -3.78 -8.48 3.40
CA ALA A 30 -4.98 -8.77 2.63
C ALA A 30 -4.89 -8.23 1.18
N LEU A 31 -4.22 -7.09 0.99
CA LEU A 31 -3.94 -6.53 -0.33
C LEU A 31 -3.00 -7.42 -1.15
N ASP A 32 -1.90 -7.90 -0.56
CA ASP A 32 -0.98 -8.82 -1.23
C ASP A 32 -1.67 -10.10 -1.69
N GLU A 33 -2.50 -10.69 -0.82
CA GLU A 33 -3.25 -11.90 -1.15
C GLU A 33 -4.26 -11.65 -2.29
N GLN A 34 -4.96 -10.53 -2.26
CA GLN A 34 -5.91 -10.18 -3.32
C GLN A 34 -5.20 -9.85 -4.64
N ALA A 35 -4.09 -9.11 -4.59
CA ALA A 35 -3.30 -8.75 -5.76
C ALA A 35 -2.78 -10.01 -6.46
N ARG A 36 -2.29 -11.00 -5.70
CA ARG A 36 -1.88 -12.31 -6.24
C ARG A 36 -3.03 -13.05 -6.90
N ALA A 37 -4.23 -13.03 -6.31
CA ALA A 37 -5.41 -13.66 -6.89
C ALA A 37 -5.84 -13.03 -8.22
N GLU A 38 -5.66 -11.71 -8.36
CA GLU A 38 -6.01 -10.92 -9.55
C GLU A 38 -4.84 -10.75 -10.53
N ASN A 39 -3.68 -11.38 -10.28
CA ASN A 39 -2.43 -11.22 -11.06
C ASN A 39 -1.93 -9.76 -11.15
N VAL A 40 -2.20 -8.94 -10.14
CA VAL A 40 -1.68 -7.59 -10.01
C VAL A 40 -0.30 -7.64 -9.34
N ILE A 41 0.69 -7.03 -9.98
CA ILE A 41 2.09 -7.05 -9.55
C ILE A 41 2.31 -5.95 -8.48
N PRO A 42 2.93 -6.26 -7.32
CA PRO A 42 3.36 -5.23 -6.36
C PRO A 42 4.30 -4.21 -7.01
N GLY A 43 4.08 -2.92 -6.76
CA GLY A 43 4.83 -1.83 -7.38
C GLY A 43 4.33 -1.42 -8.77
N SER A 44 3.22 -2.01 -9.24
CA SER A 44 2.49 -1.47 -10.40
C SER A 44 1.61 -0.30 -9.97
N ASP A 45 1.32 0.62 -10.90
CA ASP A 45 0.45 1.78 -10.62
C ASP A 45 -0.88 1.39 -9.97
N CYS A 46 -1.50 0.30 -10.44
CA CYS A 46 -2.74 -0.21 -9.86
C CYS A 46 -2.57 -0.69 -8.41
N TYR A 47 -1.46 -1.35 -8.11
CA TYR A 47 -1.16 -1.80 -6.74
C TYR A 47 -0.84 -0.60 -5.84
N ASP A 48 -0.02 0.34 -6.31
CA ASP A 48 0.38 1.53 -5.55
C ASP A 48 -0.83 2.40 -5.21
N ASP A 49 -1.73 2.62 -6.17
CA ASP A 49 -2.99 3.32 -5.95
C ASP A 49 -3.87 2.60 -4.93
N ALA A 50 -3.99 1.27 -5.02
CA ALA A 50 -4.75 0.48 -4.06
C ALA A 50 -4.13 0.53 -2.65
N ALA A 51 -2.80 0.43 -2.56
CA ALA A 51 -2.04 0.55 -1.31
C ALA A 51 -2.23 1.92 -0.66
N GLU A 52 -2.24 2.99 -1.46
CA GLU A 52 -2.53 4.34 -0.98
C GLU A 52 -3.97 4.47 -0.44
N LEU A 53 -4.95 3.88 -1.13
CA LEU A 53 -6.36 3.88 -0.70
C LEU A 53 -6.59 3.16 0.63
N ILE A 54 -5.82 2.10 0.93
CA ILE A 54 -5.91 1.38 2.20
C ILE A 54 -5.00 1.95 3.31
N GLY A 55 -4.29 3.05 3.03
CA GLY A 55 -3.49 3.78 4.01
C GLY A 55 -2.03 3.32 4.17
N PHE A 56 -1.55 2.47 3.24
CA PHE A 56 -0.18 1.96 3.19
C PHE A 56 0.54 2.41 1.91
N PRO A 57 0.69 3.72 1.65
CA PRO A 57 1.38 4.18 0.44
C PRO A 57 2.83 3.71 0.37
N TYR A 58 3.33 3.57 -0.86
CA TYR A 58 4.72 3.26 -1.14
C TYR A 58 5.65 4.39 -0.64
N CYS A 59 6.75 4.00 0.00
CA CYS A 59 7.80 4.87 0.51
C CYS A 59 9.09 4.60 -0.26
N ARG A 60 9.54 5.59 -1.05
CA ARG A 60 10.69 5.43 -1.95
C ARG A 60 12.00 5.36 -1.19
N ALA A 61 12.10 6.09 -0.08
CA ALA A 61 13.31 6.15 0.73
C ALA A 61 13.71 4.79 1.32
N LEU A 62 12.74 3.88 1.51
CA LEU A 62 12.98 2.56 2.09
C LEU A 62 12.59 1.40 1.17
N ASP A 63 11.98 1.66 0.01
CA ASP A 63 11.43 0.64 -0.87
C ASP A 63 10.40 -0.26 -0.15
N LEU A 64 9.49 0.37 0.61
CA LEU A 64 8.50 -0.32 1.45
C LEU A 64 7.13 0.35 1.39
N TYR A 65 6.06 -0.41 1.58
CA TYR A 65 4.72 0.11 1.87
C TYR A 65 4.58 0.35 3.37
N LEU A 66 4.26 1.59 3.75
CA LEU A 66 4.24 1.99 5.15
C LEU A 66 2.93 2.70 5.48
N PRO A 67 2.42 2.58 6.73
CA PRO A 67 1.35 3.45 7.19
C PRO A 67 1.69 4.91 6.89
N ARG A 68 0.73 5.66 6.33
CA ARG A 68 0.96 7.04 5.83
C ARG A 68 1.74 7.94 6.81
N ARG A 69 1.43 7.85 8.12
CA ARG A 69 2.15 8.58 9.19
C ARG A 69 3.64 8.25 9.30
N MET A 70 4.01 6.99 9.06
CA MET A 70 5.39 6.51 9.10
C MET A 70 6.11 6.90 7.82
N ARG A 71 5.48 6.70 6.65
CA ARG A 71 6.01 7.18 5.36
C ARG A 71 6.40 8.65 5.45
N ASP A 72 5.48 9.51 5.91
CA ASP A 72 5.74 10.95 5.95
C ASP A 72 6.90 11.32 6.88
N ARG A 73 7.18 10.52 7.91
CA ARG A 73 8.34 10.71 8.78
C ARG A 73 9.63 10.29 8.09
N VAL A 74 9.61 9.13 7.45
CA VAL A 74 10.74 8.56 6.72
C VAL A 74 11.14 9.45 5.54
N GLU A 75 10.18 9.93 4.75
CA GLU A 75 10.43 10.79 3.58
C GLU A 75 10.99 12.18 3.96
N ARG A 76 10.86 12.60 5.23
CA ARG A 76 11.51 13.83 5.73
C ARG A 76 12.94 13.60 6.19
N ALA A 77 13.34 12.36 6.44
CA ALA A 77 14.70 12.04 6.82
C ALA A 77 15.61 12.04 5.59
N HIS A 78 16.89 12.33 5.80
CA HIS A 78 17.89 12.09 4.77
C HIS A 78 17.95 10.59 4.45
N PHE A 79 18.14 10.19 3.19
CA PHE A 79 18.01 8.79 2.77
C PHE A 79 18.86 7.81 3.60
N ARG A 80 20.06 8.25 4.06
CA ARG A 80 20.95 7.44 4.91
C ARG A 80 20.36 7.13 6.29
N ASP A 81 19.48 8.01 6.77
CA ASP A 81 18.89 7.96 8.12
C ASP A 81 17.41 7.54 8.08
N ALA A 82 16.86 7.26 6.89
CA ALA A 82 15.46 6.88 6.68
C ALA A 82 15.04 5.68 7.55
N HIS A 83 15.93 4.71 7.75
CA HIS A 83 15.68 3.54 8.58
C HIS A 83 15.57 3.89 10.08
N LEU A 84 16.25 4.94 10.54
CA LEU A 84 16.17 5.42 11.93
C LEU A 84 14.81 6.06 12.23
N ALA A 85 14.14 6.61 11.23
CA ALA A 85 12.79 7.17 11.41
C ALA A 85 11.72 6.11 11.74
N LEU A 86 12.03 4.82 11.56
CA LEU A 86 11.15 3.71 11.93
C LEU A 86 11.20 3.39 13.44
N THR A 87 12.25 3.79 14.16
CA THR A 87 12.48 3.41 15.56
C THR A 87 12.14 4.50 16.57
N THR A 88 11.98 5.74 16.12
CA THR A 88 11.50 6.90 16.90
C THR A 88 9.98 7.01 16.94
#